data_AF-A0A1T5CWY7-F1
#
_entry.id   AF-A0A1T5CWY7-F1
#
_cell.length_a   1.000
_cell.length_b   1.000
_cell.length_c   1.000
_cell.angle_alpha   90.00
_cell.angle_beta   90.00
_cell.angle_gamma   90.00
#
_symmetry.space_group_name_H-M   'P 1'
#
loop_
_entity.id
_entity.type
_entity.pdbx_description
1 polymer ?
#
loop_
_entity_poly.entity_id
_entity_poly.type
_entity_poly.pdbx_seq_one_letter_code
_entity_poly.pdbx_strand_id
1 'polypeptide(L)'
;MKQSIQFMYDGISSEDMGVFIAWSNDGLFEENFLPNRQIIEKKIANREKPYFQRVEHEPLSFSLSFAIADWENKDTLRKLARWFFQPHYKPLVFDSNPNRVFYAMFEGDSQLFHNGLNEGYIELNIRCDSPYSYSFEQTKENIELRETNVGSNVLLDDESFSLGEKINMQNTSNGLTIDTTVSTWGNVYATTSNWGGIT
;
A
#
# COMPACT_ATOMS: atom_id res chain seq x y z
N MET A 1 7.00 11.96 -0.63
CA MET A 1 7.52 10.73 -1.28
C MET A 1 8.96 10.93 -1.76
N LYS A 2 9.27 12.03 -2.47
CA LYS A 2 10.62 12.30 -3.01
C LYS A 2 11.71 12.59 -1.97
N GLN A 3 11.35 12.87 -0.73
CA GLN A 3 12.29 13.04 0.38
C GLN A 3 12.93 11.73 0.86
N SER A 4 12.33 10.57 0.54
CA SER A 4 12.84 9.28 1.01
C SER A 4 14.04 8.87 0.18
N ILE A 5 15.09 8.39 0.85
CA ILE A 5 16.30 7.84 0.19
C ILE A 5 16.07 6.36 -0.14
N GLN A 6 15.42 5.64 0.77
CA GLN A 6 15.14 4.21 0.68
C GLN A 6 13.64 3.96 0.47
N PHE A 7 13.34 2.83 -0.17
CA PHE A 7 11.99 2.35 -0.38
C PHE A 7 11.94 0.82 -0.35
N MET A 8 10.75 0.27 -0.15
CA MET A 8 10.48 -1.16 -0.26
C MET A 8 9.50 -1.38 -1.41
N TYR A 9 9.83 -2.30 -2.32
CA TYR A 9 8.97 -2.66 -3.45
C TYR A 9 8.83 -4.18 -3.55
N ASP A 10 7.59 -4.66 -3.67
CA ASP A 10 7.26 -6.10 -3.66
C ASP A 10 7.84 -6.85 -2.45
N GLY A 11 7.89 -6.18 -1.29
CA GLY A 11 8.42 -6.72 -0.04
C GLY A 11 9.95 -6.79 0.04
N ILE A 12 10.68 -6.27 -0.97
CA ILE A 12 12.14 -6.24 -1.00
C ILE A 12 12.62 -4.80 -0.74
N SER A 13 13.62 -4.64 0.12
CA SER A 13 14.23 -3.33 0.40
C SER A 13 15.13 -2.88 -0.75
N SER A 14 15.11 -1.57 -1.06
CA SER A 14 15.99 -0.98 -2.05
C SER A 14 17.46 -1.06 -1.66
N GLU A 15 17.76 -1.08 -0.35
CA GLU A 15 19.12 -1.24 0.19
C GLU A 15 19.73 -2.59 -0.19
N ASP A 16 18.96 -3.68 -0.08
CA ASP A 16 19.40 -5.04 -0.45
C ASP A 16 19.68 -5.17 -1.96
N MET A 17 19.04 -4.30 -2.75
CA MET A 17 19.18 -4.24 -4.20
C MET A 17 20.23 -3.21 -4.65
N GLY A 18 20.82 -2.44 -3.73
CA GLY A 18 21.81 -1.41 -4.03
C GLY A 18 21.24 -0.22 -4.79
N VAL A 19 19.97 0.11 -4.58
CA VAL A 19 19.26 1.20 -5.26
C VAL A 19 18.78 2.24 -4.27
N PHE A 20 18.97 3.50 -4.62
CA PHE A 20 18.57 4.65 -3.81
C PHE A 20 17.81 5.64 -4.67
N ILE A 21 16.84 6.33 -4.06
CA ILE A 21 16.16 7.44 -4.75
C ILE A 21 17.13 8.61 -4.79
N ALA A 22 17.37 9.11 -5.99
CA ALA A 22 18.21 10.28 -6.23
C ALA A 22 17.38 11.38 -6.88
N TRP A 23 17.76 12.63 -6.65
CA TRP A 23 17.13 13.79 -7.25
C TRP A 23 18.14 14.51 -8.12
N SER A 24 17.82 14.69 -9.40
CA SER A 24 18.72 15.26 -10.41
C SER A 24 18.49 16.76 -10.64
N ASN A 25 17.40 17.34 -10.13
CA ASN A 25 17.10 18.76 -10.34
C ASN A 25 17.67 19.64 -9.23
N ASP A 26 18.34 20.70 -9.64
CA ASP A 26 18.99 21.68 -8.77
C ASP A 26 17.91 22.57 -8.11
N GLY A 27 17.39 22.17 -6.94
CA GLY A 27 16.34 22.91 -6.24
C GLY A 27 15.53 22.11 -5.22
N LEU A 28 14.32 22.61 -4.95
CA LEU A 28 13.35 22.01 -4.03
C LEU A 28 12.70 20.76 -4.65
N PHE A 29 12.25 19.84 -3.80
CA PHE A 29 11.47 18.68 -4.24
C PHE A 29 10.10 19.11 -4.75
N GLU A 30 9.80 18.77 -6.00
CA GLU A 30 8.48 18.96 -6.59
C GLU A 30 7.72 17.62 -6.59
N GLU A 31 6.59 17.55 -5.87
CA GLU A 31 5.75 16.36 -5.83
C GLU A 31 4.27 16.69 -6.02
N ASN A 32 3.53 15.74 -6.61
CA ASN A 32 2.09 15.87 -6.79
C ASN A 32 1.40 15.85 -5.41
N PHE A 33 0.83 16.98 -5.01
CA PHE A 33 0.09 17.09 -3.76
C PHE A 33 -1.27 16.40 -3.80
N LEU A 34 -1.97 16.49 -4.94
CA LEU A 34 -3.26 15.86 -5.18
C LEU A 34 -3.22 15.04 -6.48
N PRO A 35 -3.94 13.91 -6.54
CA PRO A 35 -4.14 13.19 -7.79
C PRO A 35 -4.94 14.06 -8.76
N ASN A 36 -4.71 13.87 -10.06
CA ASN A 36 -5.45 14.59 -11.09
C ASN A 36 -6.94 14.23 -11.01
N ARG A 37 -7.79 15.25 -11.13
CA ARG A 37 -9.25 15.09 -11.09
C ARG A 37 -9.91 15.97 -12.12
N GLN A 38 -10.85 15.40 -12.85
CA GLN A 38 -11.62 16.11 -13.86
C GLN A 38 -13.04 16.35 -13.35
N ILE A 39 -13.50 17.60 -13.43
CA ILE A 39 -14.88 17.95 -13.12
C ILE A 39 -15.70 17.83 -14.41
N ILE A 40 -16.70 16.95 -14.40
CA ILE A 40 -17.60 16.75 -15.52
C ILE A 40 -18.85 17.59 -15.27
N GLU A 41 -19.09 18.57 -16.16
CA GLU A 41 -20.21 19.50 -16.05
C GLU A 41 -20.95 19.64 -17.37
N LYS A 42 -22.26 19.88 -17.29
CA LYS A 42 -23.12 20.13 -18.45
C LYS A 42 -23.56 21.58 -18.50
N LYS A 43 -23.18 22.30 -19.56
CA LYS A 43 -23.64 23.66 -19.85
C LYS A 43 -24.89 23.63 -20.73
N ILE A 44 -25.87 24.46 -20.41
CA ILE A 44 -27.10 24.64 -21.19
C ILE A 44 -27.14 26.08 -21.71
N ALA A 45 -27.72 26.30 -22.89
CA ALA A 45 -27.89 27.63 -23.47
C ALA A 45 -28.65 28.57 -22.52
N ASN A 46 -28.27 29.86 -22.51
CA ASN A 46 -28.83 30.91 -21.65
C ASN A 46 -28.71 30.70 -20.14
N ARG A 47 -27.87 29.76 -19.68
CA ARG A 47 -27.53 29.61 -18.26
C ARG A 47 -26.04 29.83 -18.05
N GLU A 48 -25.70 30.80 -17.22
CA GLU A 48 -24.30 31.11 -16.91
C GLU A 48 -23.64 30.02 -16.05
N LYS A 49 -24.39 29.44 -15.10
CA LYS A 49 -23.89 28.39 -14.20
C LYS A 49 -24.11 26.98 -14.79
N PRO A 50 -23.04 26.23 -15.09
CA PRO A 50 -23.15 24.85 -15.55
C PRO A 50 -23.68 23.94 -14.44
N TYR A 51 -24.23 22.78 -14.83
CA TYR A 51 -24.67 21.75 -13.88
C TYR A 51 -23.52 20.77 -13.63
N PHE A 52 -23.09 20.69 -12.37
CA PHE A 52 -22.16 19.66 -11.91
C PHE A 52 -22.77 18.26 -12.09
N GLN A 53 -22.03 17.35 -12.70
CA GLN A 53 -22.45 15.95 -12.85
C GLN A 53 -21.67 15.03 -11.92
N ARG A 54 -20.34 15.03 -12.04
CA ARG A 54 -19.45 14.19 -11.24
C ARG A 54 -18.02 14.70 -11.27
N VAL A 55 -17.19 14.15 -10.38
CA VAL A 55 -15.73 14.25 -10.45
C VAL A 55 -15.19 12.88 -10.82
N GLU A 56 -14.30 12.84 -11.80
CA GLU A 56 -13.52 11.66 -12.16
C GLU A 56 -12.11 11.81 -11.59
N HIS A 57 -11.58 10.74 -11.02
CA HIS A 57 -10.25 10.70 -10.42
C HIS A 57 -9.35 9.82 -11.27
N GLU A 58 -8.21 10.36 -11.69
CA GLU A 58 -7.18 9.56 -12.32
C GLU A 58 -6.32 8.87 -11.26
N PRO A 59 -5.82 7.65 -11.53
CA PRO A 59 -4.88 7.00 -10.64
C PRO A 59 -3.64 7.87 -10.43
N LEU A 60 -3.07 7.83 -9.22
CA LEU A 60 -1.89 8.63 -8.91
C LEU A 60 -0.70 8.15 -9.77
N SER A 61 -0.06 9.07 -10.48
CA SER A 61 1.17 8.81 -11.23
C SER A 61 2.26 9.81 -10.86
N PHE A 62 3.49 9.34 -10.73
CA PHE A 62 4.65 10.18 -10.43
C PHE A 62 5.94 9.57 -10.99
N SER A 63 6.93 10.41 -11.27
CA SER A 63 8.26 9.98 -11.69
C SER A 63 9.23 9.98 -10.51
N LEU A 64 10.09 8.96 -10.45
CA LEU A 64 11.22 8.88 -9.54
C LEU A 64 12.51 8.62 -10.32
N SER A 65 13.58 9.24 -9.85
CA SER A 65 14.94 8.98 -10.31
C SER A 65 15.65 8.08 -9.30
N PHE A 66 16.32 7.06 -9.79
CA PHE A 66 17.01 6.05 -9.01
C PHE A 66 18.49 6.03 -9.35
N ALA A 67 19.36 6.13 -8.34
CA ALA A 67 20.78 5.88 -8.46
C ALA A 67 21.09 4.44 -8.05
N ILE A 68 22.02 3.80 -8.78
CA ILE A 68 22.49 2.44 -8.48
C ILE A 68 23.93 2.55 -7.97
N ALA A 69 24.23 1.92 -6.83
CA ALA A 69 25.57 1.92 -6.27
C ALA A 69 26.58 1.12 -7.12
N ASP A 70 26.22 -0.11 -7.49
CA ASP A 70 27.11 -1.03 -8.23
C ASP A 70 26.77 -1.08 -9.72
N TRP A 71 27.00 0.01 -10.43
CA TRP A 71 26.69 0.13 -11.87
C TRP A 71 27.60 -0.73 -12.76
N GLU A 72 28.81 -1.01 -12.30
CA GLU A 72 29.81 -1.74 -13.10
C GLU A 72 29.38 -3.18 -13.44
N ASN A 73 28.52 -3.78 -12.60
CA ASN A 73 28.06 -5.14 -12.79
C ASN A 73 26.77 -5.21 -13.63
N LYS A 74 26.90 -5.66 -14.88
CA LYS A 74 25.78 -5.85 -15.81
C LYS A 74 24.70 -6.81 -15.27
N ASP A 75 25.05 -7.74 -14.40
CA ASP A 75 24.08 -8.68 -13.84
C ASP A 75 23.20 -8.04 -12.78
N THR A 76 23.73 -7.06 -12.03
CA THR A 76 22.96 -6.24 -11.10
C THR A 76 21.90 -5.43 -11.86
N LEU A 77 22.25 -4.78 -12.96
CA LEU A 77 21.30 -4.01 -13.77
C LEU A 77 20.17 -4.88 -14.32
N ARG A 78 20.48 -6.10 -14.79
CA ARG A 78 19.46 -7.06 -15.26
C ARG A 78 18.55 -7.53 -14.13
N LYS A 79 19.11 -7.75 -12.93
CA LYS A 79 18.34 -8.11 -11.74
C LYS A 79 17.36 -7.01 -11.37
N LEU A 80 17.79 -5.75 -11.40
CA LEU A 80 16.94 -4.58 -11.15
C LEU A 80 15.86 -4.42 -12.21
N ALA A 81 16.20 -4.56 -13.49
CA ALA A 81 15.22 -4.50 -14.56
C ALA A 81 14.11 -5.56 -14.39
N ARG A 82 14.47 -6.79 -13.99
CA ARG A 82 13.51 -7.85 -13.67
C ARG A 82 12.68 -7.54 -12.43
N TRP A 83 13.27 -6.91 -11.43
CA TRP A 83 12.57 -6.55 -10.19
C TRP A 83 11.53 -5.46 -10.44
N PHE A 84 11.88 -4.41 -11.21
CA PHE A 84 10.94 -3.34 -11.58
C PHE A 84 9.90 -3.77 -12.63
N PHE A 85 10.26 -4.68 -13.53
CA PHE A 85 9.35 -5.15 -14.59
C PHE A 85 8.43 -6.29 -14.09
N GLN A 86 7.44 -5.94 -13.27
CA GLN A 86 6.40 -6.85 -12.78
C GLN A 86 5.09 -6.70 -13.58
N PRO A 87 4.32 -7.79 -13.78
CA PRO A 87 3.07 -7.75 -14.55
C PRO A 87 1.86 -7.20 -13.76
N HIS A 88 2.01 -6.95 -12.46
CA HIS A 88 0.92 -6.55 -11.56
C HIS A 88 1.37 -5.45 -10.61
N TYR A 89 0.39 -4.69 -10.09
CA TYR A 89 0.62 -3.70 -9.03
C TYR A 89 1.17 -4.37 -7.78
N LYS A 90 2.29 -3.85 -7.28
CA LYS A 90 2.96 -4.35 -6.07
C LYS A 90 3.00 -3.27 -5.00
N PRO A 91 3.04 -3.66 -3.71
CA PRO A 91 3.15 -2.69 -2.63
C PRO A 91 4.50 -1.95 -2.71
N LEU A 92 4.44 -0.63 -2.67
CA LEU A 92 5.52 0.32 -2.62
C LEU A 92 5.38 1.15 -1.33
N VAL A 93 6.43 1.15 -0.51
CA VAL A 93 6.48 1.84 0.78
C VAL A 93 7.74 2.69 0.83
N PHE A 94 7.61 3.91 1.33
CA PHE A 94 8.72 4.86 1.44
C PHE A 94 9.13 5.05 2.89
N ASP A 95 10.44 5.19 3.12
CA ASP A 95 10.99 5.34 4.48
C ASP A 95 10.45 6.58 5.21
N SER A 96 10.22 7.70 4.52
CA SER A 96 9.63 8.90 5.14
C SER A 96 8.27 8.67 5.80
N ASN A 97 7.49 7.70 5.30
CA ASN A 97 6.14 7.42 5.75
C ASN A 97 5.88 5.91 5.68
N PRO A 98 6.41 5.13 6.64
CA PRO A 98 6.34 3.67 6.58
C PRO A 98 4.91 3.16 6.66
N ASN A 99 4.01 3.86 7.37
CA ASN A 99 2.61 3.45 7.50
C ASN A 99 1.76 3.64 6.22
N ARG A 100 2.35 4.15 5.13
CA ARG A 100 1.66 4.48 3.89
C ARG A 100 2.10 3.52 2.78
N VAL A 101 1.15 2.76 2.26
CA VAL A 101 1.35 1.78 1.19
C VAL A 101 0.73 2.29 -0.10
N PHE A 102 1.49 2.25 -1.18
CA PHE A 102 1.02 2.50 -2.53
C PHE A 102 1.05 1.20 -3.32
N TYR A 103 -0.04 0.83 -3.98
CA TYR A 103 0.00 -0.28 -4.93
C TYR A 103 0.40 0.27 -6.29
N ALA A 104 1.65 0.03 -6.66
CA ALA A 104 2.30 0.72 -7.76
C ALA A 104 2.89 -0.24 -8.78
N MET A 105 2.91 0.19 -10.04
CA MET A 105 3.50 -0.50 -11.17
C MET A 105 4.32 0.52 -11.97
N PHE A 106 5.49 0.09 -12.44
CA PHE A 106 6.31 0.90 -13.33
C PHE A 106 5.69 0.85 -14.74
N GLU A 107 5.40 2.01 -15.33
CA GLU A 107 4.77 2.14 -16.65
C GLU A 107 5.56 3.11 -17.53
N GLY A 108 5.48 2.92 -18.84
CA GLY A 108 5.99 3.86 -19.84
C GLY A 108 7.47 3.68 -20.15
N ASP A 109 8.07 4.75 -20.67
CA ASP A 109 9.46 4.74 -21.10
C ASP A 109 10.40 4.81 -19.90
N SER A 110 11.35 3.88 -19.84
CA SER A 110 12.47 3.90 -18.91
C SER A 110 13.67 4.53 -19.60
N GLN A 111 14.20 5.62 -19.03
CA GLN A 111 15.40 6.26 -19.54
C GLN A 111 16.58 6.03 -18.59
N LEU A 112 17.67 5.53 -19.16
CA LEU A 112 18.94 5.29 -18.49
C LEU A 112 19.90 6.43 -18.82
N PHE A 113 20.16 7.31 -17.86
CA PHE A 113 21.13 8.39 -18.03
C PHE A 113 22.48 7.93 -17.48
N HIS A 114 23.52 7.89 -18.32
CA HIS A 114 24.86 7.47 -17.91
C HIS A 114 25.93 8.42 -18.45
N ASN A 115 26.99 8.66 -17.66
CA ASN A 115 28.12 9.53 -18.03
C ASN A 115 29.19 8.83 -18.89
N GLY A 116 29.02 7.53 -19.18
CA GLY A 116 29.99 6.72 -19.93
C GLY A 116 31.15 6.16 -19.09
N LEU A 117 31.24 6.54 -17.81
CA LEU A 117 32.17 6.01 -16.81
C LEU A 117 31.47 5.04 -15.83
N ASN A 118 30.37 4.41 -16.27
CA ASN A 118 29.53 3.56 -15.44
C ASN A 118 28.96 4.28 -14.21
N GLU A 119 28.57 5.53 -14.33
CA GLU A 119 27.78 6.21 -13.29
C GLU A 119 26.57 6.86 -13.94
N GLY A 120 25.44 6.83 -13.24
CA GLY A 120 24.18 7.23 -13.82
C GLY A 120 22.98 7.13 -12.88
N TYR A 121 21.83 7.50 -13.42
CA TYR A 121 20.54 7.32 -12.78
C TYR A 121 19.50 6.84 -13.79
N ILE A 122 18.48 6.16 -13.28
CA ILE A 122 17.34 5.68 -14.05
C ILE A 122 16.14 6.53 -13.66
N GLU A 123 15.48 7.12 -14.64
CA GLU A 123 14.18 7.74 -14.42
C GLU A 123 13.08 6.77 -14.82
N LEU A 124 12.18 6.48 -13.87
CA LEU A 124 11.02 5.61 -14.09
C LEU A 124 9.73 6.34 -13.73
N ASN A 125 8.73 6.15 -14.57
CA ASN A 125 7.37 6.58 -14.29
C ASN A 125 6.63 5.46 -13.55
N ILE A 126 5.98 5.83 -12.47
CA ILE A 126 5.26 4.92 -11.59
C ILE A 126 3.79 5.32 -11.62
N ARG A 127 2.93 4.33 -11.85
CA ARG A 127 1.47 4.47 -11.78
C ARG A 127 0.92 3.62 -10.66
N CYS A 128 0.05 4.21 -9.85
CA CYS A 128 -0.72 3.51 -8.84
C CYS A 128 -2.01 2.93 -9.41
N ASP A 129 -2.60 1.98 -8.69
CA ASP A 129 -3.92 1.43 -8.98
C ASP A 129 -5.05 2.42 -8.72
N SER A 130 -4.85 3.33 -7.76
CA SER A 130 -5.86 4.26 -7.25
C SER A 130 -5.28 5.65 -7.00
N PRO A 131 -6.12 6.68 -6.83
CA PRO A 131 -5.70 8.02 -6.39
C PRO A 131 -5.34 8.08 -4.90
N TYR A 132 -5.54 6.99 -4.16
CA TYR A 132 -5.40 6.95 -2.70
C TYR A 132 -4.16 6.17 -2.28
N SER A 133 -3.84 6.28 -1.00
CA SER A 133 -2.82 5.47 -0.35
C SER A 133 -3.45 4.71 0.80
N TYR A 134 -2.96 3.52 1.05
CA TYR A 134 -3.51 2.62 2.05
C TYR A 134 -2.65 2.62 3.30
N SER A 135 -3.25 2.25 4.42
CA SER A 135 -2.50 1.82 5.61
C SER A 135 -2.30 0.31 5.55
N PHE A 136 -1.32 -0.19 6.29
CA PHE A 136 -1.27 -1.62 6.57
C PHE A 136 -2.52 -2.07 7.34
N GLU A 137 -2.88 -3.34 7.16
CA GLU A 137 -3.90 -3.98 8.00
C GLU A 137 -3.40 -3.97 9.46
N GLN A 138 -4.26 -3.47 10.36
CA GLN A 138 -3.98 -3.43 11.79
C GLN A 138 -4.94 -4.36 12.49
N THR A 139 -4.43 -5.49 12.96
CA THR A 139 -5.17 -6.34 13.91
C THR A 139 -5.02 -5.75 15.30
N LYS A 140 -6.14 -5.35 15.90
CA LYS A 140 -6.18 -4.87 17.29
C LYS A 140 -6.85 -5.95 18.15
N GLU A 141 -6.07 -6.50 19.07
CA GLU A 141 -6.55 -7.44 20.07
C GLU A 141 -6.86 -6.70 21.37
N ASN A 142 -7.82 -7.21 22.15
CA ASN A 142 -8.19 -6.67 23.47
C ASN A 142 -8.55 -5.18 23.48
N ILE A 143 -9.48 -4.77 22.61
CA ILE A 143 -10.01 -3.40 22.62
C ILE A 143 -10.86 -3.21 23.87
N GLU A 144 -10.36 -2.43 24.83
CA GLU A 144 -11.14 -1.99 25.98
C GLU A 144 -12.24 -1.03 25.53
N LEU A 145 -13.50 -1.43 25.73
CA LEU A 145 -14.64 -0.55 25.50
C LEU A 145 -14.67 0.48 26.63
N ARG A 146 -14.43 1.74 26.27
CA ARG A 146 -14.54 2.85 27.23
C ARG A 146 -16.00 2.99 27.63
N GLU A 147 -16.31 2.79 28.90
CA GLU A 147 -17.63 3.10 29.47
C GLU A 147 -17.91 4.60 29.35
N THR A 148 -18.55 5.01 28.27
CA THR A 148 -19.34 6.23 28.26
C THR A 148 -20.69 5.92 28.87
N ASN A 149 -21.06 6.65 29.92
CA ASN A 149 -22.38 6.67 30.57
C ASN A 149 -23.55 7.10 29.64
N VAL A 150 -23.43 6.84 28.34
CA VAL A 150 -24.49 6.94 27.33
C VAL A 150 -24.56 5.55 26.72
N GLY A 151 -25.51 4.76 27.21
CA GLY A 151 -25.63 3.34 26.89
C GLY A 151 -25.66 3.07 25.39
N SER A 152 -24.58 2.49 24.88
CA SER A 152 -24.67 1.58 23.75
C SER A 152 -25.09 0.22 24.31
N ASN A 153 -26.39 -0.01 24.38
CA ASN A 153 -26.92 -1.33 24.69
C ASN A 153 -26.66 -2.24 23.48
N VAL A 154 -25.79 -3.23 23.63
CA VAL A 154 -26.02 -4.50 22.93
C VAL A 154 -27.01 -5.24 23.82
N LEU A 155 -28.29 -5.21 23.45
CA LEU A 155 -29.34 -5.93 24.19
C LEU A 155 -29.07 -7.44 24.07
N LEU A 156 -28.51 -8.02 25.13
CA LEU A 156 -28.59 -9.44 25.42
C LEU A 156 -29.44 -9.56 26.67
N ASP A 157 -30.68 -10.03 26.48
CA ASP A 157 -31.63 -10.26 27.56
C ASP A 157 -31.24 -11.54 28.29
N ASP A 158 -30.53 -11.38 29.40
CA ASP A 158 -30.19 -12.46 30.32
C ASP A 158 -30.77 -12.14 31.71
N GLU A 159 -32.11 -12.04 31.84
CA GLU A 159 -32.79 -11.98 33.16
C GLU A 159 -32.41 -13.14 34.13
N SER A 160 -31.59 -14.09 33.71
CA SER A 160 -31.11 -15.22 34.52
C SER A 160 -29.63 -15.16 34.94
N PHE A 161 -28.99 -13.99 35.05
CA PHE A 161 -27.59 -13.89 35.52
C PHE A 161 -27.42 -13.88 37.05
N SER A 162 -28.28 -14.58 37.80
CA SER A 162 -28.33 -14.40 39.25
C SER A 162 -27.22 -15.06 40.07
N LEU A 163 -26.36 -15.95 39.53
CA LEU A 163 -25.56 -16.81 40.42
C LEU A 163 -24.16 -17.31 39.99
N GLY A 164 -23.53 -16.85 38.89
CA GLY A 164 -22.12 -17.24 38.67
C GLY A 164 -21.53 -16.99 37.28
N GLU A 165 -20.22 -16.74 37.25
CA GLU A 165 -19.41 -16.22 36.14
C GLU A 165 -19.25 -17.13 34.91
N LYS A 166 -18.92 -16.50 33.76
CA LYS A 166 -18.52 -17.15 32.50
C LYS A 166 -17.08 -16.81 32.11
N ILE A 167 -16.29 -17.84 31.85
CA ILE A 167 -14.99 -17.76 31.17
C ILE A 167 -15.01 -18.79 30.04
N ASN A 168 -14.53 -18.40 28.85
CA ASN A 168 -14.38 -19.22 27.64
C ASN A 168 -15.69 -19.70 26.96
N MET A 169 -16.20 -18.81 26.11
CA MET A 169 -16.73 -19.14 24.76
C MET A 169 -18.25 -19.31 24.56
N GLN A 170 -18.58 -19.32 23.26
CA GLN A 170 -19.70 -18.65 22.57
C GLN A 170 -20.72 -19.62 21.97
N ASN A 171 -21.85 -19.08 21.49
CA ASN A 171 -22.93 -19.87 20.90
C ASN A 171 -23.29 -19.40 19.47
N THR A 172 -23.12 -20.30 18.50
CA THR A 172 -23.69 -20.29 17.14
C THR A 172 -24.82 -21.34 17.08
N SER A 173 -25.98 -21.09 16.45
CA SER A 173 -26.14 -21.07 14.98
C SER A 173 -27.14 -19.97 14.56
N ASN A 174 -26.64 -18.73 14.63
CA ASN A 174 -26.92 -17.53 13.83
C ASN A 174 -26.23 -16.29 14.46
N GLY A 175 -25.52 -16.48 15.58
CA GLY A 175 -24.71 -15.49 16.28
C GLY A 175 -23.27 -15.98 16.48
N LEU A 176 -22.37 -15.05 16.80
CA LEU A 176 -20.91 -15.17 16.73
C LEU A 176 -20.29 -16.46 17.29
N THR A 177 -19.23 -16.91 16.60
CA THR A 177 -18.19 -17.83 17.10
C THR A 177 -16.86 -17.06 17.24
N ILE A 178 -16.18 -17.20 18.38
CA ILE A 178 -14.86 -16.64 18.68
C ILE A 178 -14.00 -17.87 18.92
N ASP A 179 -13.24 -18.23 17.89
CA ASP A 179 -12.21 -19.25 17.99
C ASP A 179 -10.91 -18.61 18.47
N THR A 180 -10.34 -19.19 19.52
CA THR A 180 -9.03 -18.80 20.03
C THR A 180 -7.98 -19.72 19.41
N THR A 181 -7.27 -19.28 18.38
CA THR A 181 -6.07 -19.99 17.89
C THR A 181 -4.82 -19.43 18.55
N VAL A 182 -4.05 -20.29 19.20
CA VAL A 182 -2.71 -19.92 19.70
C VAL A 182 -1.78 -19.78 18.49
N SER A 183 -1.44 -18.55 18.13
CA SER A 183 -0.46 -18.26 17.07
C SER A 183 0.96 -18.44 17.63
N THR A 184 1.50 -19.65 17.53
CA THR A 184 2.96 -19.84 17.59
C THR A 184 3.57 -19.48 16.24
N TRP A 185 4.84 -19.06 16.23
CA TRP A 185 5.57 -18.67 15.01
C TRP A 185 5.51 -19.71 13.88
N GLY A 186 5.32 -21.00 14.20
CA GLY A 186 5.14 -22.06 13.20
C GLY A 186 3.82 -21.98 12.41
N ASN A 187 2.76 -21.40 12.97
CA ASN A 187 1.45 -21.31 12.31
C ASN A 187 1.35 -20.18 11.27
N VAL A 188 2.20 -19.14 11.37
CA VAL A 188 2.22 -18.01 10.42
C VAL A 188 2.88 -18.40 9.08
N TYR A 189 3.74 -19.43 9.08
CA TYR A 189 4.52 -19.85 7.90
C TYR A 189 4.19 -21.27 7.39
N ALA A 190 3.29 -22.01 8.02
CA ALA A 190 2.99 -23.40 7.64
C ALA A 190 1.99 -23.55 6.47
N THR A 191 1.42 -22.47 5.94
CA THR A 191 0.54 -22.53 4.76
C THR A 191 1.30 -22.26 3.46
N THR A 192 2.35 -23.05 3.21
CA THR A 192 2.69 -23.45 1.84
C THR A 192 1.97 -24.77 1.58
N SER A 193 0.72 -24.68 1.13
CA SER A 193 0.03 -25.84 0.58
C SER A 193 0.75 -26.29 -0.69
N ASN A 194 1.43 -27.44 -0.59
CA ASN A 194 1.89 -28.21 -1.73
C ASN A 194 0.70 -28.49 -2.66
N TRP A 195 0.78 -28.00 -3.89
CA TRP A 195 -0.09 -28.47 -4.98
C TRP A 195 0.38 -29.85 -5.43
N GLY A 196 -0.27 -30.90 -4.93
CA GLY A 196 -0.02 -32.28 -5.36
C GLY A 196 -0.58 -33.27 -4.36
N GLY A 197 -1.89 -33.53 -4.42
CA GLY A 197 -2.51 -34.52 -3.54
C GLY A 197 -4.01 -34.66 -3.66
N ILE A 198 -4.57 -34.71 -4.87
CA ILE A 198 -5.87 -35.36 -5.14
C ILE A 198 -5.80 -36.03 -6.52
N THR A 199 -5.33 -37.28 -6.52
CA THR A 199 -5.87 -38.49 -7.18
C THR A 199 -4.84 -39.60 -7.03
#